data_AF-A0A6I3WAL5-F1
#
_entry.id   AF-A0A6I3WAL5-F1
#
_cell.length_a   1.000
_cell.length_b   1.000
_cell.length_c   1.000
_cell.angle_alpha   90.00
_cell.angle_beta   90.00
_cell.angle_gamma   90.00
#
_symmetry.space_group_name_H-M   'P 1'
#
loop_
_entity.id
_entity.type
_entity.pdbx_description
1 polymer ?
#
loop_
_entity_poly.entity_id
_entity_poly.type
_entity_poly.pdbx_seq_one_letter_code
_entity_poly.pdbx_strand_id
1 'polypeptide(L)'
;MGDFAKSLSERSKHTKITTGHCLICGIYGTLSQDHVPPQGSITVTAVEQVHLTEAFDLQRPKVQGVRSPNGSKFRTICRNCNMTALGQSDGEIAEVCKSLTLKINHFFKYANSPVSSVCNPVNALKYARAMVGHVLSATSVTECVKPGQPTPYFDPLKKFVLGDDHAMSDTHDIFYWFFPHRYHQSIKLFSVKNGQNMCCMSLLSFFPLAFLVTEKDKGIYPAGAVKLELTDKSLFLDLSGRNVRFSSFPAVELQGDQIVALTAQMSIVSYPIKK
;
A
#
# COMPACT_ATOMS: atom_id res chain seq x y z
N MET A 1 28.26 -15.10 17.83
CA MET A 1 27.22 -14.08 17.53
C MET A 1 26.93 -13.90 16.04
N GLY A 2 27.51 -14.70 15.12
CA GLY A 2 27.37 -14.48 13.67
C GLY A 2 26.09 -15.03 13.02
N ASP A 3 25.47 -16.07 13.59
CA ASP A 3 24.34 -16.75 12.92
C ASP A 3 22.96 -16.20 13.31
N PHE A 4 22.82 -15.59 14.49
CA PHE A 4 21.56 -14.95 14.92
C PHE A 4 21.25 -13.66 14.14
N ALA A 5 22.28 -12.95 13.68
CA ALA A 5 22.10 -11.76 12.84
C ALA A 5 21.56 -12.11 11.44
N LYS A 6 21.86 -13.31 10.92
CA LYS A 6 21.38 -13.80 9.62
C LYS A 6 19.90 -14.19 9.64
N SER A 7 19.33 -14.43 10.82
CA SER A 7 17.90 -14.75 10.99
C SER A 7 17.02 -13.52 11.22
N LEU A 8 17.58 -12.31 11.29
CA LEU A 8 16.82 -11.07 11.46
C LEU A 8 16.54 -10.39 10.11
N SER A 9 15.37 -9.79 9.98
CA SER A 9 15.02 -9.04 8.77
C SER A 9 15.92 -7.83 8.60
N GLU A 10 16.39 -7.61 7.38
CA GLU A 10 17.13 -6.41 6.98
C GLU A 10 16.34 -5.14 7.27
N ARG A 11 15.01 -5.23 7.36
CA ARG A 11 14.14 -4.13 7.76
C ARG A 11 14.53 -3.52 9.11
N SER A 12 15.06 -4.31 10.05
CA SER A 12 15.45 -3.81 11.36
C SER A 12 16.49 -2.69 11.29
N LYS A 13 17.30 -2.67 10.21
CA LYS A 13 18.38 -1.68 10.01
C LYS A 13 17.86 -0.29 9.65
N HIS A 14 16.62 -0.17 9.19
CA HIS A 14 16.09 1.09 8.65
C HIS A 14 14.66 1.40 9.09
N THR A 15 14.43 1.21 10.40
CA THR A 15 13.19 1.59 11.10
C THR A 15 13.38 2.72 12.12
N LYS A 16 14.64 3.01 12.48
CA LYS A 16 14.97 3.94 13.57
C LYS A 16 15.54 5.25 13.02
N ILE A 17 14.76 6.31 13.16
CA ILE A 17 15.17 7.70 12.94
C ILE A 17 14.30 8.58 13.84
N THR A 18 14.77 9.76 14.25
CA THR A 18 13.93 10.74 14.96
C THR A 18 13.68 11.98 14.10
N THR A 19 14.71 12.45 13.41
CA THR A 19 14.67 13.63 12.54
C THR A 19 15.14 13.28 11.14
N GLY A 20 14.53 13.89 10.13
CA GLY A 20 14.88 13.69 8.72
C GLY A 20 13.99 14.54 7.82
N HIS A 21 14.18 14.40 6.51
CA HIS A 21 13.33 15.00 5.49
C HIS A 21 11.99 14.26 5.41
N CYS A 22 10.89 14.99 5.54
CA CYS A 22 9.55 14.45 5.32
C CYS A 22 9.40 13.98 3.87
N LEU A 23 8.92 12.75 3.65
CA LEU A 23 8.76 12.21 2.30
C LEU A 23 7.64 12.86 1.47
N ILE A 24 6.76 13.62 2.11
CA ILE A 24 5.66 14.34 1.44
C ILE A 24 6.09 15.78 1.12
N CYS A 25 6.42 16.59 2.14
CA CYS A 25 6.72 18.01 1.95
C CYS A 25 8.22 18.34 1.81
N GLY A 26 9.13 17.38 2.02
CA GLY A 26 10.58 17.58 1.92
C GLY A 26 11.24 18.33 3.09
N ILE A 27 10.46 18.99 3.96
CA ILE A 27 10.95 19.76 5.11
C ILE A 27 11.70 18.84 6.08
N TYR A 28 12.91 19.25 6.48
CA TYR A 28 13.69 18.58 7.50
C TYR A 28 13.15 18.90 8.90
N GLY A 29 12.96 17.88 9.73
CA GLY A 29 12.52 18.07 11.12
C GLY A 29 12.18 16.76 11.82
N THR A 30 11.47 16.84 12.94
CA THR A 30 11.03 15.65 13.68
C THR A 30 9.99 14.88 12.88
N LEU A 31 10.26 13.59 12.70
CA LEU A 31 9.38 12.66 12.00
C LEU A 31 8.41 11.98 12.98
N SER A 32 7.18 11.87 12.51
CA SER A 32 6.05 11.26 13.20
C SER A 32 5.79 9.84 12.67
N GLN A 33 5.09 9.01 13.45
CA GLN A 33 4.71 7.67 13.04
C GLN A 33 3.36 7.70 12.33
N ASP A 34 3.33 7.18 11.12
CA ASP A 34 2.12 6.89 10.36
C ASP A 34 1.75 5.41 10.52
N HIS A 35 0.46 5.10 10.59
CA HIS A 35 -0.04 3.73 10.59
C HIS A 35 -0.46 3.37 9.17
N VAL A 36 0.15 2.32 8.63
CA VAL A 36 -0.17 1.86 7.28
C VAL A 36 -0.43 0.35 7.34
N PRO A 37 -1.69 -0.09 7.15
CA PRO A 37 -2.90 0.69 6.82
C PRO A 37 -3.36 1.65 7.93
N PRO A 38 -4.16 2.69 7.61
CA PRO A 38 -4.70 3.61 8.62
C PRO A 38 -5.51 2.87 9.68
N GLN A 39 -5.36 3.26 10.95
CA GLN A 39 -5.89 2.49 12.09
C GLN A 39 -7.40 2.23 12.03
N GLY A 40 -8.18 3.16 11.49
CA GLY A 40 -9.64 3.01 11.38
C GLY A 40 -10.09 2.04 10.27
N SER A 41 -9.18 1.67 9.36
CA SER A 41 -9.51 0.83 8.19
C SER A 41 -9.45 -0.68 8.47
N ILE A 42 -8.80 -1.08 9.56
CA ILE A 42 -8.56 -2.47 9.93
C ILE A 42 -8.72 -2.70 11.42
N THR A 43 -8.90 -3.96 11.84
CA THR A 43 -8.68 -4.32 13.24
C THR A 43 -7.19 -4.34 13.54
N VAL A 44 -6.72 -3.35 14.31
CA VAL A 44 -5.31 -3.24 14.69
C VAL A 44 -4.92 -4.41 15.60
N THR A 45 -3.93 -5.19 15.16
CA THR A 45 -3.35 -6.31 15.89
C THR A 45 -1.83 -6.20 15.94
N ALA A 46 -1.18 -7.04 16.73
CA ALA A 46 0.28 -7.15 16.67
C ALA A 46 0.69 -7.70 15.30
N VAL A 47 1.70 -7.09 14.69
CA VAL A 47 2.20 -7.50 13.37
C VAL A 47 3.70 -7.72 13.39
N GLU A 48 4.16 -8.57 12.49
CA GLU A 48 5.57 -8.79 12.16
C GLU A 48 5.82 -8.31 10.74
N GLN A 49 6.82 -7.42 10.58
CA GLN A 49 7.14 -6.79 9.30
C GLN A 49 8.47 -7.30 8.74
N VAL A 50 8.47 -7.68 7.46
CA VAL A 50 9.66 -8.14 6.72
C VAL A 50 9.72 -7.44 5.36
N HIS A 51 10.84 -7.53 4.66
CA HIS A 51 10.87 -7.18 3.25
C HIS A 51 10.12 -8.20 2.41
N LEU A 52 9.46 -7.74 1.36
CA LEU A 52 8.82 -8.62 0.39
C LEU A 52 9.81 -9.61 -0.25
N THR A 53 11.05 -9.17 -0.52
CA THR A 53 12.13 -10.07 -1.01
C THR A 53 12.46 -11.19 -0.03
N GLU A 54 12.37 -10.95 1.28
CA GLU A 54 12.63 -11.96 2.31
C GLU A 54 11.46 -12.93 2.44
N ALA A 55 10.24 -12.49 2.14
CA ALA A 55 9.07 -13.36 2.09
C ALA A 55 9.06 -14.28 0.86
N PHE A 56 9.70 -13.89 -0.23
CA PHE A 56 9.83 -14.69 -1.45
C PHE A 56 11.00 -15.68 -1.43
N ASP A 57 12.00 -15.48 -0.58
CA ASP A 57 13.22 -16.30 -0.59
C ASP A 57 12.96 -17.70 0.01
N LEU A 58 12.60 -18.65 -0.87
CA LEU A 58 12.34 -20.05 -0.53
C LEU A 58 13.56 -20.77 0.06
N GLN A 59 14.77 -20.21 -0.09
CA GLN A 59 16.04 -20.83 0.32
C GLN A 59 16.52 -20.35 1.70
N ARG A 60 15.88 -19.35 2.33
CA ARG A 60 16.26 -18.87 3.65
C ARG A 60 15.37 -19.44 4.75
N PRO A 61 15.93 -19.78 5.94
CA PRO A 61 15.10 -20.01 7.11
C PRO A 61 14.23 -18.78 7.36
N LYS A 62 12.99 -19.02 7.81
CA LYS A 62 11.99 -17.96 8.02
C LYS A 62 12.59 -16.82 8.85
N VAL A 63 12.75 -15.67 8.20
CA VAL A 63 13.39 -14.49 8.79
C VAL A 63 12.48 -13.92 9.87
N GLN A 64 13.06 -13.61 11.04
CA GLN A 64 12.34 -12.95 12.12
C GLN A 64 12.17 -11.46 11.78
N GLY A 65 10.92 -11.03 11.66
CA GLY A 65 10.60 -9.67 11.26
C GLY A 65 10.62 -8.68 12.40
N VAL A 66 10.47 -7.40 12.05
CA VAL A 66 10.31 -6.32 13.02
C VAL A 66 8.91 -6.39 13.60
N ARG A 67 8.81 -6.69 14.90
CA ARG A 67 7.54 -6.75 15.61
C ARG A 67 7.03 -5.35 15.95
N SER A 68 5.75 -5.13 15.74
CA SER A 68 5.03 -3.95 16.20
C SER A 68 3.76 -4.37 16.91
N PRO A 69 3.53 -3.96 18.18
CA PRO A 69 2.42 -4.44 18.98
C PRO A 69 1.05 -3.95 18.48
N ASN A 70 1.01 -2.80 17.80
CA ASN A 70 -0.21 -2.09 17.42
C ASN A 70 -0.18 -1.70 15.94
N GLY A 71 -0.17 -2.69 15.05
CA GLY A 71 -0.19 -2.49 13.60
C GLY A 71 1.15 -2.05 13.01
N SER A 72 1.19 -1.91 11.69
CA SER A 72 2.38 -1.52 10.94
C SER A 72 2.58 -0.01 11.00
N LYS A 73 3.82 0.42 11.27
CA LYS A 73 4.16 1.83 11.49
C LYS A 73 5.38 2.26 10.70
N PHE A 74 5.35 3.48 10.19
CA PHE A 74 6.43 4.08 9.42
C PHE A 74 6.72 5.48 9.94
N ARG A 75 7.99 5.78 10.22
CA ARG A 75 8.41 7.09 10.74
C ARG A 75 9.16 7.88 9.68
N THR A 76 8.42 8.39 8.71
CA THR A 76 8.96 8.94 7.46
C THR A 76 8.36 10.29 7.07
N ILE A 77 7.35 10.76 7.80
CA ILE A 77 6.64 12.02 7.51
C ILE A 77 6.58 12.93 8.73
N CYS A 78 6.56 14.25 8.53
CA CYS A 78 6.43 15.21 9.62
C CYS A 78 5.01 15.22 10.20
N ARG A 79 4.88 15.72 11.43
CA ARG A 79 3.58 15.80 12.12
C ARG A 79 2.54 16.60 11.34
N ASN A 80 2.94 17.68 10.65
CA ASN A 80 2.03 18.47 9.85
C ASN A 80 1.39 17.62 8.76
N CYS A 81 2.18 17.02 7.86
CA CYS A 81 1.64 16.17 6.79
C CYS A 81 0.81 15.01 7.33
N ASN A 82 1.25 14.37 8.42
CA ASN A 82 0.51 13.27 9.04
C ASN A 82 -0.89 13.70 9.52
N MET A 83 -0.99 14.85 10.20
CA MET A 83 -2.27 15.32 10.75
C MET A 83 -3.17 16.04 9.73
N THR A 84 -2.59 16.86 8.86
CA THR A 84 -3.35 17.74 7.97
C THR A 84 -3.57 17.14 6.60
N ALA A 85 -2.52 16.61 5.96
CA ALA A 85 -2.62 16.05 4.62
C ALA A 85 -3.26 14.65 4.60
N LEU A 86 -2.90 13.79 5.57
CA LEU A 86 -3.44 12.43 5.68
C LEU A 86 -4.66 12.40 6.61
N GLY A 87 -4.48 12.77 7.88
CA GLY A 87 -5.49 12.61 8.94
C GLY A 87 -6.85 13.26 8.68
N GLN A 88 -6.94 14.31 7.84
CA GLN A 88 -8.22 14.90 7.44
C GLN A 88 -9.07 13.98 6.53
N SER A 89 -8.42 13.07 5.81
CA SER A 89 -9.04 12.18 4.83
C SER A 89 -9.03 10.71 5.24
N ASP A 90 -8.24 10.32 6.25
CA ASP A 90 -8.20 8.94 6.78
C ASP A 90 -9.57 8.39 7.21
N GLY A 91 -10.48 9.28 7.65
CA GLY A 91 -11.87 8.91 7.99
C GLY A 91 -12.62 8.28 6.83
N GLU A 92 -12.39 8.76 5.61
CA GLU A 92 -13.00 8.21 4.39
C GLU A 92 -12.55 6.76 4.16
N ILE A 93 -11.26 6.47 4.34
CA ILE A 93 -10.73 5.10 4.21
C ILE A 93 -11.36 4.19 5.26
N ALA A 94 -11.44 4.66 6.51
CA ALA A 94 -12.02 3.90 7.61
C ALA A 94 -13.49 3.53 7.35
N GLU A 95 -14.30 4.49 6.91
CA GLU A 95 -15.72 4.28 6.61
C GLU A 95 -15.91 3.30 5.45
N VAL A 96 -15.15 3.49 4.36
CA VAL A 96 -15.17 2.61 3.18
C VAL A 96 -14.81 1.18 3.56
N CYS A 97 -13.68 0.98 4.25
CA CYS A 97 -13.21 -0.35 4.62
C CYS A 97 -14.15 -1.05 5.60
N LYS A 98 -14.70 -0.32 6.58
CA LYS A 98 -15.70 -0.87 7.52
C LYS A 98 -16.96 -1.31 6.81
N SER A 99 -17.51 -0.46 5.94
CA SER A 99 -18.74 -0.76 5.19
C SER A 99 -18.54 -1.93 4.21
N LEU A 100 -17.43 -1.94 3.46
CA LEU A 100 -17.08 -3.04 2.58
C LEU A 100 -16.91 -4.35 3.36
N THR A 101 -16.21 -4.33 4.49
CA THR A 101 -16.03 -5.53 5.34
C THR A 101 -17.37 -6.12 5.77
N LEU A 102 -18.34 -5.30 6.16
CA LEU A 102 -19.68 -5.77 6.52
C LEU A 102 -20.38 -6.44 5.34
N LYS A 103 -20.36 -5.81 4.15
CA LYS A 103 -20.99 -6.34 2.93
C LYS A 103 -20.32 -7.63 2.46
N ILE A 104 -19.00 -7.70 2.52
CA ILE A 104 -18.20 -8.87 2.16
C ILE A 104 -18.48 -10.03 3.11
N ASN A 105 -18.49 -9.77 4.42
CA ASN A 105 -18.82 -10.79 5.42
C ASN A 105 -20.25 -11.31 5.24
N HIS A 106 -21.21 -10.43 4.92
CA HIS A 106 -22.56 -10.84 4.58
C HIS A 106 -22.58 -11.74 3.33
N PHE A 107 -21.90 -11.34 2.25
CA PHE A 107 -21.80 -12.13 1.02
C PHE A 107 -21.27 -13.55 1.26
N PHE A 108 -20.18 -13.69 2.02
CA PHE A 108 -19.59 -15.02 2.28
C PHE A 108 -20.32 -15.83 3.36
N LYS A 109 -21.09 -15.18 4.24
CA LYS A 109 -21.86 -15.87 5.30
C LYS A 109 -23.21 -16.40 4.80
N TYR A 110 -23.85 -15.69 3.89
CA TYR A 110 -25.22 -16.01 3.45
C TYR A 110 -25.23 -16.40 1.97
N ALA A 111 -25.73 -17.60 1.65
CA ALA A 111 -25.81 -18.14 0.29
C ALA A 111 -26.94 -17.52 -0.58
N ASN A 112 -27.41 -16.32 -0.23
CA ASN A 112 -28.57 -15.68 -0.84
C ASN A 112 -28.23 -14.45 -1.68
N SER A 113 -26.94 -14.18 -1.93
CA SER A 113 -26.55 -13.06 -2.77
C SER A 113 -26.69 -13.42 -4.25
N PRO A 114 -27.54 -12.72 -5.03
CA PRO A 114 -27.74 -13.01 -6.44
C PRO A 114 -26.56 -12.55 -7.31
N VAL A 115 -25.65 -11.74 -6.76
CA VAL A 115 -24.51 -11.14 -7.49
C VAL A 115 -23.22 -11.31 -6.71
N SER A 116 -22.13 -11.62 -7.41
CA SER A 116 -20.79 -11.76 -6.80
C SER A 116 -20.06 -10.43 -6.64
N SER A 117 -20.76 -9.34 -6.37
CA SER A 117 -20.18 -8.00 -6.32
C SER A 117 -20.78 -7.14 -5.24
N VAL A 118 -19.98 -6.22 -4.69
CA VAL A 118 -20.44 -5.22 -3.73
C VAL A 118 -20.10 -3.82 -4.20
N CYS A 119 -21.02 -2.89 -3.96
CA CYS A 119 -20.85 -1.48 -4.23
C CYS A 119 -20.87 -0.70 -2.91
N ASN A 120 -20.01 0.30 -2.76
CA ASN A 120 -19.95 1.15 -1.57
C ASN A 120 -19.78 2.63 -1.92
N PRO A 121 -20.56 3.56 -1.34
CA PRO A 121 -20.33 4.98 -1.50
C PRO A 121 -18.91 5.39 -1.10
N VAL A 122 -18.35 6.37 -1.79
CA VAL A 122 -17.03 6.94 -1.49
C VAL A 122 -16.93 8.38 -1.98
N ASN A 123 -16.14 9.20 -1.28
CA ASN A 123 -15.52 10.38 -1.85
C ASN A 123 -14.17 9.99 -2.46
N ALA A 124 -14.15 9.64 -3.74
CA ALA A 124 -12.96 9.09 -4.40
C ALA A 124 -11.73 10.01 -4.30
N LEU A 125 -11.92 11.33 -4.40
CA LEU A 125 -10.85 12.30 -4.23
C LEU A 125 -10.20 12.24 -2.83
N LYS A 126 -11.00 12.29 -1.76
CA LYS A 126 -10.47 12.20 -0.38
C LYS A 126 -9.84 10.84 -0.12
N TYR A 127 -10.51 9.77 -0.55
CA TYR A 127 -10.03 8.40 -0.41
C TYR A 127 -8.66 8.22 -1.10
N ALA A 128 -8.56 8.61 -2.38
CA ALA A 128 -7.33 8.52 -3.14
C ALA A 128 -6.21 9.36 -2.52
N ARG A 129 -6.50 10.59 -2.08
CA ARG A 129 -5.49 11.47 -1.47
C ARG A 129 -4.87 10.85 -0.22
N ALA A 130 -5.68 10.32 0.68
CA ALA A 130 -5.19 9.64 1.88
C ALA A 130 -4.40 8.37 1.54
N MET A 131 -4.91 7.53 0.62
CA MET A 131 -4.23 6.30 0.21
C MET A 131 -2.86 6.58 -0.45
N VAL A 132 -2.77 7.59 -1.32
CA VAL A 132 -1.49 8.05 -1.91
C VAL A 132 -0.54 8.56 -0.83
N GLY A 133 -1.05 9.31 0.17
CA GLY A 133 -0.27 9.76 1.32
C GLY A 133 0.37 8.60 2.08
N HIS A 134 -0.40 7.55 2.38
CA HIS A 134 0.12 6.33 3.04
C HIS A 134 1.09 5.55 2.16
N VAL A 135 0.88 5.51 0.83
CA VAL A 135 1.85 4.90 -0.10
C VAL A 135 3.21 5.62 -0.03
N LEU A 136 3.21 6.96 -0.01
CA LEU A 136 4.43 7.76 0.08
C LEU A 136 5.16 7.60 1.43
N SER A 137 4.42 7.42 2.53
CA SER A 137 4.98 7.26 3.88
C SER A 137 5.53 5.86 4.13
N ALA A 138 4.97 4.83 3.49
CA ALA A 138 5.22 3.44 3.86
C ALA A 138 6.50 2.86 3.23
N THR A 139 7.64 3.35 3.69
CA THR A 139 8.96 2.99 3.18
C THR A 139 10.02 3.08 4.28
N SER A 140 11.27 2.83 3.90
CA SER A 140 12.45 2.92 4.76
C SER A 140 12.77 4.34 5.20
N VAL A 141 13.26 4.48 6.44
CA VAL A 141 13.77 5.75 6.97
C VAL A 141 15.04 6.24 6.26
N THR A 142 15.72 5.37 5.49
CA THR A 142 16.92 5.74 4.72
C THR A 142 16.60 6.83 3.69
N GLU A 143 15.38 6.86 3.15
CA GLU A 143 14.94 7.91 2.23
C GLU A 143 14.75 9.28 2.91
N CYS A 144 14.67 9.31 4.24
CA CYS A 144 14.52 10.56 5.00
C CYS A 144 15.87 11.21 5.33
N VAL A 145 17.00 10.53 5.07
CA VAL A 145 18.34 11.03 5.44
C VAL A 145 18.80 12.15 4.53
N LYS A 146 18.48 12.06 3.24
CA LYS A 146 18.83 13.06 2.23
C LYS A 146 17.57 13.77 1.74
N PRO A 147 17.65 15.02 1.27
CA PRO A 147 16.54 15.64 0.59
C PRO A 147 16.19 14.80 -0.64
N GLY A 148 14.89 14.52 -0.80
CA GLY A 148 14.38 13.80 -1.95
C GLY A 148 14.71 14.54 -3.24
N GLN A 149 15.13 13.80 -4.26
CA GLN A 149 15.32 14.36 -5.59
C GLN A 149 13.95 14.50 -6.28
N PRO A 150 13.76 15.54 -7.12
CA PRO A 150 12.60 15.63 -7.98
C PRO A 150 12.51 14.41 -8.90
N THR A 151 11.32 13.83 -9.03
CA THR A 151 11.08 12.71 -9.93
C THR A 151 9.73 12.88 -10.63
N PRO A 152 9.63 12.52 -11.93
CA PRO A 152 8.35 12.57 -12.65
C PRO A 152 7.26 11.71 -12.03
N TYR A 153 7.63 10.65 -11.32
CA TYR A 153 6.71 9.74 -10.66
C TYR A 153 6.22 10.28 -9.31
N PHE A 154 7.10 10.61 -8.36
CA PHE A 154 6.66 10.95 -7.01
C PHE A 154 6.21 12.40 -6.82
N ASP A 155 6.71 13.37 -7.60
CA ASP A 155 6.39 14.77 -7.34
C ASP A 155 4.92 15.12 -7.62
N PRO A 156 4.28 14.61 -8.68
CA PRO A 156 2.83 14.70 -8.84
C PRO A 156 2.05 14.14 -7.64
N LEU A 157 2.47 12.97 -7.12
CA LEU A 157 1.83 12.34 -5.96
C LEU A 157 1.95 13.20 -4.70
N LYS A 158 3.12 13.80 -4.46
CA LYS A 158 3.33 14.72 -3.33
C LYS A 158 2.44 15.96 -3.44
N LYS A 159 2.37 16.58 -4.63
CA LYS A 159 1.52 17.76 -4.88
C LYS A 159 0.04 17.42 -4.66
N PHE A 160 -0.40 16.26 -5.13
CA PHE A 160 -1.76 15.77 -4.91
C PHE A 160 -2.11 15.63 -3.43
N VAL A 161 -1.22 15.01 -2.65
CA VAL A 161 -1.38 14.88 -1.19
C VAL A 161 -1.38 16.23 -0.49
N LEU A 162 -0.63 17.21 -1.00
CA LEU A 162 -0.56 18.57 -0.47
C LEU A 162 -1.72 19.48 -0.91
N GLY A 163 -2.65 18.98 -1.73
CA GLY A 163 -3.92 19.67 -2.05
C GLY A 163 -4.11 20.08 -3.51
N ASP A 164 -3.21 19.72 -4.43
CA ASP A 164 -3.40 19.95 -5.86
C ASP A 164 -4.15 18.77 -6.51
N ASP A 165 -5.47 18.93 -6.64
CA ASP A 165 -6.39 17.89 -7.11
C ASP A 165 -6.13 17.44 -8.56
N HIS A 166 -5.40 18.25 -9.33
CA HIS A 166 -5.08 17.99 -10.74
C HIS A 166 -3.65 17.51 -10.95
N ALA A 167 -2.82 17.47 -9.91
CA ALA A 167 -1.40 17.11 -10.03
C ALA A 167 -1.17 15.74 -10.69
N MET A 168 -2.11 14.80 -10.51
CA MET A 168 -2.01 13.44 -11.05
C MET A 168 -2.70 13.25 -12.40
N SER A 169 -3.50 14.20 -12.87
CA SER A 169 -4.44 14.00 -14.00
C SER A 169 -3.75 13.46 -15.26
N ASP A 170 -2.57 13.97 -15.58
CA ASP A 170 -1.80 13.61 -16.77
C ASP A 170 -0.65 12.63 -16.50
N THR A 171 -0.44 12.22 -15.25
CA THR A 171 0.77 11.48 -14.85
C THR A 171 0.49 10.10 -14.26
N HIS A 172 -0.67 9.90 -13.65
CA HIS A 172 -0.98 8.66 -12.96
C HIS A 172 -2.40 8.18 -13.21
N ASP A 173 -2.57 6.85 -13.14
CA ASP A 173 -3.86 6.19 -12.98
C ASP A 173 -3.88 5.40 -11.67
N ILE A 174 -5.09 5.23 -11.13
CA ILE A 174 -5.33 4.49 -9.89
C ILE A 174 -6.23 3.30 -10.18
N PHE A 175 -5.85 2.14 -9.65
CA PHE A 175 -6.63 0.92 -9.75
C PHE A 175 -6.86 0.31 -8.38
N TYR A 176 -7.96 -0.42 -8.24
CA TYR A 176 -8.26 -1.16 -7.03
C TYR A 176 -8.94 -2.49 -7.30
N TRP A 177 -8.80 -3.44 -6.39
CA TRP A 177 -9.46 -4.75 -6.46
C TRP A 177 -9.68 -5.33 -5.07
N PHE A 178 -10.50 -6.39 -5.01
CA PHE A 178 -10.75 -7.13 -3.78
C PHE A 178 -9.49 -7.89 -3.35
N PHE A 179 -9.05 -7.64 -2.12
CA PHE A 179 -7.86 -8.22 -1.52
C PHE A 179 -8.23 -9.12 -0.33
N PRO A 180 -8.45 -10.43 -0.54
CA PRO A 180 -8.96 -11.37 0.47
C PRO A 180 -7.87 -11.90 1.42
N HIS A 181 -6.82 -11.13 1.72
CA HIS A 181 -5.69 -11.60 2.51
C HIS A 181 -5.56 -10.88 3.84
N ARG A 182 -5.08 -11.60 4.85
CA ARG A 182 -4.88 -11.05 6.21
C ARG A 182 -3.55 -10.30 6.38
N TYR A 183 -2.59 -10.53 5.51
CA TYR A 183 -1.33 -9.78 5.53
C TYR A 183 -1.51 -8.44 4.81
N HIS A 184 -0.61 -7.49 5.05
CA HIS A 184 -0.59 -6.21 4.35
C HIS A 184 0.65 -6.12 3.47
N GLN A 185 0.50 -5.61 2.26
CA GLN A 185 1.60 -5.27 1.37
C GLN A 185 1.68 -3.77 1.23
N SER A 186 2.89 -3.23 1.37
CA SER A 186 3.18 -1.85 1.04
C SER A 186 4.44 -1.80 0.20
N ILE A 187 4.30 -1.32 -1.03
CA ILE A 187 5.37 -1.23 -2.01
C ILE A 187 5.37 0.19 -2.54
N LYS A 188 6.30 1.02 -2.07
CA LYS A 188 6.38 2.43 -2.50
C LYS A 188 6.78 2.56 -3.97
N LEU A 189 7.65 1.69 -4.47
CA LEU A 189 8.02 1.65 -5.89
C LEU A 189 8.41 0.24 -6.32
N PHE A 190 7.85 -0.17 -7.45
CA PHE A 190 8.29 -1.33 -8.20
C PHE A 190 8.02 -1.09 -9.69
N SER A 191 8.73 -1.81 -10.54
CA SER A 191 8.51 -1.78 -11.98
C SER A 191 8.09 -3.16 -12.44
N VAL A 192 7.09 -3.21 -13.32
CA VAL A 192 6.68 -4.45 -13.98
C VAL A 192 6.89 -4.28 -15.47
N LYS A 193 7.51 -5.29 -16.09
CA LYS A 193 7.54 -5.47 -17.53
C LYS A 193 6.61 -6.62 -17.87
N ASN A 194 5.75 -6.44 -18.87
CA ASN A 194 4.89 -7.47 -19.43
C ASN A 194 4.91 -7.36 -20.95
N GLY A 195 5.67 -8.23 -21.61
CA GLY A 195 5.97 -8.08 -23.04
C GLY A 195 6.72 -6.77 -23.31
N GLN A 196 6.21 -5.94 -24.22
CA GLN A 196 6.84 -4.65 -24.56
C GLN A 196 6.46 -3.51 -23.60
N ASN A 197 5.44 -3.69 -22.76
CA ASN A 197 5.02 -2.66 -21.82
C ASN A 197 5.85 -2.73 -20.53
N MET A 198 6.26 -1.57 -20.02
CA MET A 198 6.94 -1.42 -18.73
C MET A 198 6.33 -0.24 -17.98
N CYS A 199 6.06 -0.43 -16.69
CA CYS A 199 5.38 0.56 -15.86
C CYS A 199 5.96 0.59 -14.46
N CYS A 200 6.25 1.80 -13.96
CA CYS A 200 6.53 2.08 -12.56
C CYS A 200 5.22 2.24 -11.80
N MET A 201 5.15 1.62 -10.63
CA MET A 201 3.92 1.51 -9.85
C MET A 201 4.19 1.53 -8.35
N SER A 202 3.15 1.82 -7.59
CA SER A 202 3.14 1.78 -6.13
C SER A 202 1.89 1.07 -5.65
N LEU A 203 2.02 0.25 -4.61
CA LEU A 203 0.94 -0.61 -4.13
C LEU A 203 0.76 -0.47 -2.62
N LEU A 204 -0.48 -0.37 -2.20
CA LEU A 204 -0.90 -0.59 -0.82
C LEU A 204 -2.06 -1.60 -0.81
N SER A 205 -1.86 -2.76 -0.21
CA SER A 205 -2.87 -3.82 -0.14
C SER A 205 -3.09 -4.28 1.29
N PHE A 206 -4.35 -4.29 1.70
CA PHE A 206 -4.80 -4.78 2.99
C PHE A 206 -6.28 -5.13 2.91
N PHE A 207 -6.77 -6.04 3.75
CA PHE A 207 -8.17 -6.40 3.67
C PHE A 207 -9.08 -5.16 3.92
N PRO A 208 -10.11 -4.90 3.07
CA PRO A 208 -10.57 -5.73 1.96
C PRO A 208 -10.07 -5.33 0.56
N LEU A 209 -9.19 -4.33 0.42
CA LEU A 209 -8.89 -3.69 -0.86
C LEU A 209 -7.39 -3.55 -1.12
N ALA A 210 -6.99 -3.81 -2.36
CA ALA A 210 -5.69 -3.42 -2.87
C ALA A 210 -5.82 -2.14 -3.71
N PHE A 211 -4.89 -1.22 -3.52
CA PHE A 211 -4.84 0.10 -4.14
C PHE A 211 -3.51 0.27 -4.84
N LEU A 212 -3.56 0.45 -6.15
CA LEU A 212 -2.41 0.53 -7.03
C LEU A 212 -2.39 1.91 -7.70
N VAL A 213 -1.24 2.56 -7.66
CA VAL A 213 -0.93 3.77 -8.41
C VAL A 213 0.04 3.38 -9.52
N THR A 214 -0.20 3.86 -10.73
CA THR A 214 0.59 3.52 -11.92
C THR A 214 0.91 4.76 -12.74
N GLU A 215 1.96 4.72 -13.57
CA GLU A 215 2.12 5.70 -14.64
C GLU A 215 0.88 5.71 -15.55
N LYS A 216 0.45 6.92 -15.96
CA LYS A 216 -0.71 7.13 -16.83
C LYS A 216 -0.63 6.25 -18.08
N ASP A 217 -1.73 5.57 -18.39
CA ASP A 217 -1.94 4.76 -19.60
C ASP A 217 -0.93 3.59 -19.79
N LYS A 218 -0.11 3.29 -18.78
CA LYS A 218 0.85 2.18 -18.80
C LYS A 218 0.54 1.08 -17.78
N GLY A 219 -0.49 1.25 -16.97
CA GLY A 219 -0.81 0.40 -15.82
C GLY A 219 -0.79 -1.10 -16.15
N ILE A 220 -0.10 -1.88 -15.31
CA ILE A 220 -0.12 -3.35 -15.33
C ILE A 220 -0.77 -3.79 -14.01
N TYR A 221 -1.95 -4.39 -14.11
CA TYR A 221 -2.79 -4.70 -12.95
C TYR A 221 -3.44 -6.09 -13.11
N PRO A 222 -3.84 -6.73 -11.99
CA PRO A 222 -4.44 -8.06 -12.06
C PRO A 222 -5.83 -8.03 -12.69
N ALA A 223 -6.27 -9.19 -13.18
CA ALA A 223 -7.65 -9.39 -13.59
C ALA A 223 -8.60 -9.08 -12.42
N GLY A 224 -9.69 -8.35 -12.69
CA GLY A 224 -10.63 -7.88 -11.67
C GLY A 224 -10.28 -6.53 -11.04
N ALA A 225 -9.17 -5.90 -11.43
CA ALA A 225 -8.90 -4.51 -11.07
C ALA A 225 -9.83 -3.54 -11.80
N VAL A 226 -10.29 -2.53 -11.07
CA VAL A 226 -11.16 -1.46 -11.54
C VAL A 226 -10.38 -0.15 -11.45
N LYS A 227 -10.47 0.68 -12.50
CA LYS A 227 -9.90 2.02 -12.49
C LYS A 227 -10.73 2.92 -11.57
N LEU A 228 -10.07 3.69 -10.69
CA LEU A 228 -10.71 4.70 -9.85
C LEU A 228 -10.58 6.06 -10.51
N GLU A 229 -11.71 6.69 -10.80
CA GLU A 229 -11.74 8.10 -11.20
C GLU A 229 -11.96 8.97 -9.96
N LEU A 230 -11.28 10.11 -9.87
CA LEU A 230 -11.36 10.99 -8.69
C LEU A 230 -12.77 11.60 -8.50
N THR A 231 -13.62 11.52 -9.54
CA THR A 231 -15.02 11.95 -9.53
C THR A 231 -15.99 10.87 -9.06
N ASP A 232 -15.54 9.61 -8.94
CA ASP A 232 -16.37 8.48 -8.56
C ASP A 232 -17.07 8.72 -7.22
N LYS A 233 -18.33 8.25 -7.15
CA LYS A 233 -19.17 8.31 -5.95
C LYS A 233 -19.32 6.97 -5.26
N SER A 234 -18.77 5.91 -5.85
CA SER A 234 -18.82 4.57 -5.32
C SER A 234 -17.65 3.71 -5.77
N LEU A 235 -17.17 2.84 -4.88
CA LEU A 235 -16.28 1.74 -5.22
C LEU A 235 -17.07 0.47 -5.54
N PHE A 236 -16.59 -0.28 -6.52
CA PHE A 236 -17.15 -1.56 -6.93
C PHE A 236 -16.11 -2.67 -6.76
N LEU A 237 -16.45 -3.73 -6.02
CA LEU A 237 -15.59 -4.90 -5.85
C LEU A 237 -16.27 -6.15 -6.38
N ASP A 238 -15.59 -6.85 -7.29
CA ASP A 238 -15.89 -8.23 -7.65
C ASP A 238 -15.35 -9.18 -6.57
N LEU A 239 -16.26 -9.94 -5.95
CA LEU A 239 -15.99 -10.95 -4.92
C LEU A 239 -15.92 -12.36 -5.51
N SER A 240 -16.01 -12.52 -6.82
CA SER A 240 -15.94 -13.81 -7.47
C SER A 240 -14.58 -14.49 -7.22
N GLY A 241 -14.61 -15.81 -7.05
CA GLY A 241 -13.40 -16.62 -6.86
C GLY A 241 -12.43 -16.60 -8.05
N ARG A 242 -12.86 -16.09 -9.23
CA ARG A 242 -12.11 -16.13 -10.49
C ARG A 242 -10.78 -15.38 -10.42
N ASN A 243 -10.77 -14.27 -9.67
CA ASN A 243 -9.63 -13.35 -9.62
C ASN A 243 -8.76 -13.54 -8.37
N VAL A 244 -9.14 -14.43 -7.44
CA VAL A 244 -8.45 -14.61 -6.15
C VAL A 244 -6.97 -14.95 -6.33
N ARG A 245 -6.62 -15.78 -7.32
CA ARG A 245 -5.22 -16.14 -7.61
C ARG A 245 -4.35 -14.95 -8.02
N PHE A 246 -4.96 -13.88 -8.54
CA PHE A 246 -4.25 -12.67 -8.98
C PHE A 246 -4.28 -11.55 -7.93
N SER A 247 -5.08 -11.71 -6.87
CA SER A 247 -5.30 -10.67 -5.87
C SER A 247 -4.04 -10.26 -5.10
N SER A 248 -3.02 -11.12 -5.05
CA SER A 248 -1.74 -10.85 -4.38
C SER A 248 -0.72 -10.09 -5.23
N PHE A 249 -1.10 -9.60 -6.41
CA PHE A 249 -0.22 -8.85 -7.32
C PHE A 249 0.59 -7.76 -6.59
N PRO A 250 1.90 -7.57 -6.87
CA PRO A 250 2.71 -8.29 -7.85
C PRO A 250 3.26 -9.64 -7.35
N ALA A 251 2.90 -10.08 -6.15
CA ALA A 251 3.30 -11.37 -5.58
C ALA A 251 2.48 -12.54 -6.15
N VAL A 252 2.45 -12.65 -7.47
CA VAL A 252 1.77 -13.69 -8.23
C VAL A 252 2.77 -14.42 -9.12
N GLU A 253 2.41 -15.61 -9.59
CA GLU A 253 3.21 -16.34 -10.56
C GLU A 253 3.36 -15.52 -11.85
N LEU A 254 4.60 -15.35 -12.30
CA LEU A 254 4.92 -14.66 -13.55
C LEU A 254 4.69 -15.61 -14.72
N GLN A 255 4.09 -15.11 -15.81
CA GLN A 255 3.79 -15.89 -17.00
C GLN A 255 4.41 -15.22 -18.24
N GLY A 256 5.05 -16.02 -19.12
CA GLY A 256 5.66 -15.52 -20.35
C GLY A 256 6.82 -14.54 -20.10
N ASP A 257 6.86 -13.43 -20.84
CA ASP A 257 7.89 -12.37 -20.70
C ASP A 257 7.46 -11.34 -19.65
N GLN A 258 7.42 -11.78 -18.41
CA GLN A 258 7.09 -10.93 -17.25
C GLN A 258 8.28 -10.79 -16.31
N ILE A 259 8.56 -9.56 -15.89
CA ILE A 259 9.61 -9.24 -14.92
C ILE A 259 9.04 -8.29 -13.89
N VAL A 260 9.32 -8.55 -12.62
CA VAL A 260 9.05 -7.62 -11.51
C VAL A 260 10.38 -7.19 -10.92
N ALA A 261 10.67 -5.89 -10.98
CA ALA A 261 11.82 -5.27 -10.34
C ALA A 261 11.35 -4.49 -9.11
N LEU A 262 11.88 -4.82 -7.93
CA LEU A 262 11.48 -4.20 -6.67
C LEU A 262 12.69 -3.94 -5.78
N THR A 263 12.64 -2.84 -5.03
CA THR A 263 13.66 -2.49 -4.04
C THR A 263 13.20 -2.96 -2.68
N ALA A 264 13.99 -3.82 -2.01
CA ALA A 264 13.62 -4.43 -0.74
C ALA A 264 13.23 -3.41 0.34
N GLN A 265 14.00 -2.32 0.47
CA GLN A 265 13.77 -1.26 1.47
C GLN A 265 12.45 -0.49 1.25
N MET A 266 11.90 -0.54 0.04
CA MET A 266 10.64 0.10 -0.36
C MET A 266 9.47 -0.88 -0.42
N SER A 267 9.70 -2.18 -0.14
CA SER A 267 8.74 -3.26 -0.31
C SER A 267 8.59 -4.04 0.98
N ILE A 268 7.52 -3.80 1.72
CA ILE A 268 7.28 -4.32 3.06
C ILE A 268 6.03 -5.17 3.09
N VAL A 269 6.12 -6.33 3.73
CA VAL A 269 4.95 -7.16 4.07
C VAL A 269 4.80 -7.20 5.58
N SER A 270 3.55 -7.08 6.04
CA SER A 270 3.21 -7.14 7.46
C SER A 270 2.23 -8.27 7.72
N TYR A 271 2.58 -9.21 8.60
CA TYR A 271 1.74 -10.34 8.97
C TYR A 271 1.17 -10.17 10.37
N PRO A 272 -0.13 -10.43 10.62
CA PRO A 272 -0.66 -10.52 11.97
C PRO A 272 0.04 -11.64 12.76
N ILE A 273 0.53 -11.32 13.96
CA ILE A 273 1.08 -12.30 14.89
C ILE A 273 -0.11 -12.99 15.58
N LYS A 274 -0.29 -14.29 15.34
CA LYS A 274 -1.25 -15.09 16.10
C LYS A 274 -0.81 -15.08 17.56
N LYS A 275 -1.71 -14.67 18.46
CA LYS A 275 -1.55 -14.91 19.90
C LYS A 275 -1.71 -16.39 20.19
#